data_AF-A0A6B3IKN1-F1
#
_entry.id   AF-A0A6B3IKN1-F1
#
_cell.length_a   1.000
_cell.length_b   1.000
_cell.length_c   1.000
_cell.angle_alpha   90.00
_cell.angle_beta   90.00
_cell.angle_gamma   90.00
#
_symmetry.space_group_name_H-M   'P 1'
#
loop_
_entity.id
_entity.type
_entity.pdbx_description
1 polymer ?
#
loop_
_entity_poly.entity_id
_entity_poly.type
_entity_poly.pdbx_seq_one_letter_code
_entity_poly.pdbx_strand_id
1 'polypeptide(L)'
;HYRRMVEGAIARGLRPMVTLHHFTVPQWFEARGGWTAEGATELFARYVAACAPVISEGVTHVCTINEPNMIAVMAGQAKRGDNSFPPAGLPTPDDETTAAVIAAHHAAVKEVRALD
;
A
#
# COMPACT_ATOMS: atom_id res chain seq x y z
N HIS A 1 -14.95 10.50 -5.27
CA HIS A 1 -13.94 11.57 -5.42
C HIS A 1 -12.87 11.16 -6.43
N TYR A 2 -12.06 10.12 -6.15
CA TYR A 2 -10.94 9.71 -7.01
C TYR A 2 -11.29 9.38 -8.48
N ARG A 3 -12.44 8.76 -8.76
CA ARG A 3 -12.91 8.54 -10.14
C ARG A 3 -12.94 9.83 -10.97
N ARG A 4 -13.48 10.92 -10.38
CA ARG A 4 -13.52 12.25 -11.02
C ARG A 4 -12.13 12.85 -11.21
N MET A 5 -11.17 12.53 -10.33
CA MET A 5 -9.79 12.96 -10.53
C MET A 5 -9.15 12.27 -11.73
N VAL A 6 -9.36 10.96 -11.88
CA VAL A 6 -8.84 10.18 -13.01
C VAL A 6 -9.47 10.69 -14.33
N GLU A 7 -10.79 10.86 -14.37
CA GLU A 7 -11.50 11.46 -15.51
C GLU A 7 -10.97 12.86 -15.84
N GLY A 8 -10.76 13.70 -14.81
CA GLY A 8 -10.23 15.05 -14.98
C GLY A 8 -8.81 15.09 -15.52
N ALA A 9 -7.96 14.13 -15.15
CA ALA A 9 -6.62 13.97 -15.72
C ALA A 9 -6.69 13.56 -17.19
N ILE A 10 -7.50 12.56 -17.52
CA ILE A 10 -7.69 12.08 -18.89
C ILE A 10 -8.22 13.19 -19.81
N ALA A 11 -9.22 13.94 -19.36
CA ALA A 11 -9.78 15.06 -20.12
C ALA A 11 -8.77 16.17 -20.43
N ARG A 12 -7.63 16.20 -19.72
CA ARG A 12 -6.51 17.14 -19.92
C ARG A 12 -5.34 16.52 -20.69
N GLY A 13 -5.50 15.32 -21.23
CA GLY A 13 -4.45 14.60 -21.94
C GLY A 13 -3.35 14.04 -21.03
N LEU A 14 -3.59 13.96 -19.72
CA LEU A 14 -2.66 13.35 -18.76
C LEU A 14 -2.91 11.85 -18.65
N ARG A 15 -1.85 11.09 -18.31
CA ARG A 15 -1.92 9.64 -18.11
C ARG A 15 -1.85 9.34 -16.61
N PRO A 16 -2.97 8.98 -15.95
CA PRO A 16 -2.99 8.78 -14.51
C PRO A 16 -2.36 7.43 -14.12
N MET A 17 -1.65 7.45 -13.00
CA MET A 17 -1.13 6.29 -12.27
C MET A 17 -1.68 6.37 -10.84
N VAL A 18 -2.07 5.22 -10.28
CA VAL A 18 -2.63 5.15 -8.92
C VAL A 18 -1.73 4.32 -8.03
N THR A 19 -1.41 4.85 -6.84
CA THR A 19 -0.76 4.12 -5.76
C THR A 19 -1.81 3.76 -4.70
N LEU A 20 -2.02 2.48 -4.42
CA LEU A 20 -3.09 2.01 -3.55
C LEU A 20 -2.78 2.21 -2.06
N HIS A 21 -1.51 2.03 -1.68
CA HIS A 21 -1.03 2.32 -0.32
C HIS A 21 0.21 3.21 -0.33
N HIS A 22 0.13 4.32 0.40
CA HIS A 22 1.21 5.29 0.56
C HIS A 22 1.31 5.74 2.03
N PHE A 23 1.86 4.84 2.86
CA PHE A 23 2.11 4.98 4.31
C PHE A 23 0.91 5.16 5.24
N THR A 24 -0.24 5.61 4.74
CA THR A 24 -1.42 5.85 5.58
C THR A 24 -2.27 4.60 5.68
N VAL A 25 -2.54 4.17 6.92
CA VAL A 25 -3.49 3.10 7.24
C VAL A 25 -4.63 3.62 8.12
N PRO A 26 -5.82 2.98 8.08
CA PRO A 26 -6.86 3.29 9.04
C PRO A 26 -6.40 3.02 10.48
N GLN A 27 -6.77 3.88 11.43
CA GLN A 27 -6.39 3.72 12.84
C GLN A 27 -6.82 2.37 13.42
N TRP A 28 -7.99 1.85 13.00
CA TRP A 28 -8.48 0.53 13.45
C TRP A 28 -7.62 -0.63 12.93
N PHE A 29 -6.95 -0.47 11.78
CA PHE A 29 -6.06 -1.48 11.22
C PHE A 29 -4.77 -1.52 12.03
N GLU A 30 -4.20 -0.36 12.32
CA GLU A 30 -3.03 -0.24 13.19
C GLU A 30 -3.31 -0.78 14.60
N ALA A 31 -4.45 -0.43 15.20
CA ALA A 31 -4.85 -0.92 16.53
C ALA A 31 -5.03 -2.44 16.60
N ARG A 32 -5.17 -3.14 15.47
CA ARG A 32 -5.25 -4.61 15.39
C ARG A 32 -3.88 -5.28 15.21
N GLY A 33 -2.79 -4.50 15.12
CA GLY A 33 -1.45 -5.00 14.84
C GLY A 33 -0.95 -4.65 13.43
N GLY A 34 -1.70 -3.85 12.67
CA GLY A 34 -1.27 -3.35 11.36
C GLY A 34 -1.02 -4.47 10.36
N TRP A 35 0.10 -4.38 9.64
CA TRP A 35 0.46 -5.33 8.58
C TRP A 35 0.70 -6.75 9.09
N THR A 36 1.11 -6.93 10.34
CA THR A 36 1.38 -8.25 10.93
C THR A 36 0.16 -8.85 11.62
N ALA A 37 -0.97 -8.15 11.64
CA ALA A 37 -2.21 -8.65 12.21
C ALA A 37 -2.77 -9.84 11.42
N GLU A 38 -3.45 -10.75 12.12
CA GLU A 38 -4.22 -11.81 11.48
C GLU A 38 -5.26 -11.22 10.52
N GLY A 39 -5.30 -11.71 9.29
CA GLY A 39 -6.23 -11.23 8.27
C GLY A 39 -5.80 -9.93 7.55
N ALA A 40 -4.64 -9.35 7.87
CA ALA A 40 -4.22 -8.07 7.29
C ALA A 40 -4.11 -8.10 5.76
N THR A 41 -3.59 -9.21 5.22
CA THR A 41 -3.47 -9.43 3.76
C THR A 41 -4.84 -9.44 3.08
N GLU A 42 -5.81 -10.14 3.66
CA GLU A 42 -7.17 -10.27 3.16
C GLU A 42 -7.93 -8.94 3.25
N LEU A 43 -7.70 -8.18 4.32
CA LEU A 43 -8.24 -6.83 4.47
C LEU A 43 -7.70 -5.89 3.39
N PHE A 44 -6.40 -5.94 3.09
CA PHE A 44 -5.80 -5.13 2.04
C PHE A 44 -6.31 -5.54 0.66
N ALA A 45 -6.37 -6.84 0.36
CA ALA A 45 -6.95 -7.34 -0.90
C ALA A 45 -8.40 -6.87 -1.08
N ARG A 46 -9.23 -6.97 -0.03
CA ARG A 46 -10.61 -6.45 -0.07
C ARG A 46 -10.68 -4.95 -0.33
N TYR A 47 -9.76 -4.16 0.24
CA TYR A 47 -9.64 -2.74 -0.06
C TYR A 47 -9.29 -2.51 -1.54
N VAL A 48 -8.33 -3.26 -2.10
CA VAL A 48 -7.96 -3.17 -3.51
C VAL A 48 -9.14 -3.51 -4.43
N ALA A 49 -9.88 -4.57 -4.12
CA ALA A 49 -11.11 -4.90 -4.86
C ALA A 49 -12.14 -3.77 -4.81
N ALA A 50 -12.30 -3.10 -3.66
CA ALA A 50 -13.18 -1.95 -3.52
C ALA A 50 -12.71 -0.71 -4.30
N CYS A 51 -11.42 -0.63 -4.66
CA CYS A 51 -10.87 0.42 -5.52
C CYS A 51 -11.16 0.21 -7.01
N ALA A 52 -11.71 -0.94 -7.42
CA ALA A 52 -11.97 -1.27 -8.82
C ALA A 52 -12.64 -0.15 -9.64
N PRO A 53 -13.69 0.54 -9.15
CA PRO A 53 -14.33 1.62 -9.93
C PRO A 53 -13.37 2.77 -10.30
N VAL A 54 -12.27 2.96 -9.57
CA VAL A 54 -11.26 4.00 -9.82
C VAL A 54 -10.15 3.51 -10.74
N ILE A 55 -9.76 2.24 -10.65
CA ILE A 55 -8.53 1.74 -11.29
C ILE A 55 -8.79 0.88 -12.52
N SER A 56 -10.03 0.43 -12.78
CA SER A 56 -10.35 -0.42 -13.94
C SER A 56 -10.36 0.33 -15.26
N GLU A 57 -10.71 1.62 -15.26
CA GLU A 57 -10.83 2.42 -16.49
C GLU A 57 -9.90 3.63 -16.48
N GLY A 58 -9.07 3.74 -17.52
CA GLY A 58 -8.22 4.89 -17.80
C GLY A 58 -6.96 5.01 -16.93
N VAL A 59 -6.75 4.13 -15.96
CA VAL A 59 -5.52 4.00 -15.17
C VAL A 59 -4.67 2.92 -15.82
N THR A 60 -3.50 3.29 -16.32
CA THR A 60 -2.61 2.34 -17.05
C THR A 60 -1.56 1.70 -16.15
N HIS A 61 -1.30 2.31 -14.99
CA HIS A 61 -0.28 1.86 -14.06
C HIS A 61 -0.85 1.91 -12.64
N VAL A 62 -0.73 0.79 -11.94
CA VAL A 62 -1.12 0.66 -10.53
C VAL A 62 0.10 0.24 -9.72
N CYS A 63 0.48 1.07 -8.76
CA CYS A 63 1.43 0.71 -7.72
C CYS A 63 0.63 0.21 -6.52
N THR A 64 0.83 -1.04 -6.09
CA THR A 64 0.07 -1.58 -4.96
C THR A 64 0.56 -0.96 -3.64
N ILE A 65 1.86 -0.99 -3.37
CA ILE A 65 2.46 -0.49 -2.13
C ILE A 65 3.70 0.32 -2.50
N ASN A 66 3.71 1.61 -2.15
CA ASN A 66 4.90 2.45 -2.25
C ASN A 66 5.91 2.08 -1.17
N GLU A 67 7.19 1.98 -1.55
CA GLU A 67 8.34 1.77 -0.65
C GLU A 67 8.06 0.77 0.49
N PRO A 68 7.72 -0.50 0.17
CA PRO A 68 7.41 -1.50 1.20
C PRO A 68 8.57 -1.72 2.19
N ASN A 69 9.82 -1.50 1.75
CA ASN A 69 10.99 -1.50 2.61
C ASN A 69 10.90 -0.45 3.72
N MET A 70 10.38 0.75 3.43
CA MET A 70 10.25 1.81 4.43
C MET A 70 9.16 1.50 5.45
N ILE A 71 8.07 0.84 5.04
CA ILE A 71 7.05 0.34 5.97
C ILE A 71 7.69 -0.61 7.00
N ALA A 72 8.51 -1.56 6.53
CA ALA A 72 9.18 -2.50 7.40
C ALA A 72 10.27 -1.85 8.27
N VAL A 73 11.00 -0.84 7.77
CA VAL A 73 11.95 -0.05 8.58
C VAL A 73 11.22 0.70 9.69
N MET A 74 10.13 1.40 9.37
CA MET A 74 9.34 2.17 10.33
C MET A 74 8.69 1.26 11.39
N ALA A 75 8.21 0.09 11.01
CA ALA A 75 7.69 -0.91 11.95
C ALA A 75 8.78 -1.39 12.92
N GLY A 76 9.98 -1.69 12.41
CA GLY A 76 11.11 -2.08 13.25
C GLY A 76 11.56 -0.97 14.20
N GLN A 77 11.54 0.28 13.75
CA GLN A 77 11.81 1.48 14.55
C GLN A 77 10.76 1.65 15.67
N ALA A 78 9.48 1.56 15.33
CA ALA A 78 8.38 1.65 16.30
C ALA A 78 8.48 0.55 17.37
N LYS A 79 8.78 -0.70 16.99
CA LYS A 79 9.00 -1.83 17.92
C LYS A 79 10.16 -1.56 18.89
N ARG A 80 11.18 -0.80 18.47
CA ARG A 80 12.35 -0.42 19.29
C ARG A 80 12.13 0.85 20.11
N GLY A 81 11.07 1.61 19.85
CA GLY A 81 10.83 2.92 20.44
C GLY A 81 11.79 4.00 19.94
N ASP A 82 12.35 3.85 18.74
CA ASP A 82 13.24 4.82 18.10
C ASP A 82 12.50 5.53 16.96
N ASN A 83 12.55 6.86 16.94
CA ASN A 83 11.94 7.67 15.88
C ASN A 83 12.97 8.36 14.97
N SER A 84 14.26 8.02 15.11
CA SER A 84 15.36 8.63 14.38
C SER A 84 15.87 7.75 13.25
N PHE A 85 16.16 8.38 12.11
CA PHE A 85 16.93 7.74 11.05
C PHE A 85 18.42 7.93 11.36
N PRO A 86 19.22 6.85 11.47
CA PRO A 86 20.63 6.98 11.74
C PRO A 86 21.33 7.70 10.57
N PRO A 87 22.43 8.43 10.84
CA PRO A 87 23.16 9.14 9.80
C PRO A 87 23.79 8.20 8.74
N ALA A 88 24.03 6.93 9.12
CA ALA A 88 24.65 5.92 8.30
C ALA A 88 23.61 4.92 7.76
N GLY A 89 22.82 5.36 6.78
CA GLY A 89 21.89 4.51 6.04
C GLY A 89 20.59 4.18 6.79
N LEU A 90 19.77 3.32 6.18
CA LEU A 90 18.52 2.87 6.79
C LEU A 90 18.78 1.70 7.75
N PRO A 91 18.09 1.63 8.90
CA PRO A 91 18.10 0.45 9.74
C PRO A 91 17.65 -0.80 8.97
N THR A 92 18.03 -1.98 9.44
CA THR A 92 17.51 -3.23 8.90
C THR A 92 15.98 -3.25 9.03
N PRO A 93 15.24 -3.55 7.94
CA PRO A 93 13.78 -3.68 7.99
C PRO A 93 13.34 -4.79 8.95
N ASP A 94 12.15 -4.66 9.54
CA ASP A 94 11.52 -5.74 10.32
C ASP A 94 11.12 -6.91 9.41
N ASP A 95 11.63 -8.11 9.70
CA ASP A 95 11.44 -9.30 8.84
C ASP A 95 9.98 -9.72 8.75
N GLU A 96 9.26 -9.69 9.87
CA GLU A 96 7.84 -10.07 9.95
C GLU A 96 6.99 -9.12 9.10
N THR A 97 7.18 -7.81 9.28
CA THR A 97 6.50 -6.79 8.48
C THR A 97 6.89 -6.89 7.00
N THR A 98 8.16 -7.19 6.70
CA THR A 98 8.63 -7.40 5.33
C THR A 98 7.87 -8.54 4.65
N ALA A 99 7.76 -9.69 5.31
CA ALA A 99 7.01 -10.83 4.80
C ALA A 99 5.53 -10.48 4.61
N ALA A 100 4.93 -9.76 5.57
CA ALA A 100 3.54 -9.36 5.51
C ALA A 100 3.23 -8.39 4.34
N VAL A 101 4.05 -7.36 4.12
CA VAL A 101 3.83 -6.42 3.01
C VAL A 101 4.07 -7.07 1.65
N ILE A 102 4.97 -8.06 1.56
CA ILE A 102 5.14 -8.88 0.34
C ILE A 102 3.88 -9.70 0.07
N ALA A 103 3.34 -10.37 1.09
CA ALA A 103 2.10 -11.15 0.96
C ALA A 103 0.92 -10.26 0.53
N ALA A 104 0.79 -9.08 1.15
CA ALA A 104 -0.22 -8.08 0.78
C ALA A 104 -0.04 -7.57 -0.65
N HIS A 105 1.20 -7.30 -1.08
CA HIS A 105 1.51 -6.95 -2.46
C HIS A 105 1.03 -8.04 -3.44
N HIS A 106 1.36 -9.31 -3.17
CA HIS A 106 0.92 -10.42 -4.04
C HIS A 106 -0.60 -10.57 -4.08
N ALA A 107 -1.29 -10.42 -2.94
CA ALA A 107 -2.75 -10.47 -2.91
C ALA A 107 -3.36 -9.31 -3.71
N ALA A 108 -2.86 -8.09 -3.53
CA ALA A 108 -3.28 -6.92 -4.30
C ALA A 108 -3.04 -7.08 -5.81
N VAL A 109 -1.91 -7.67 -6.23
CA VAL A 109 -1.65 -7.94 -7.64
C VAL A 109 -2.68 -8.87 -8.25
N LYS A 110 -3.16 -9.88 -7.50
CA LYS A 110 -4.25 -10.76 -7.97
C LYS A 110 -5.53 -9.98 -8.20
N GLU A 111 -5.91 -9.12 -7.26
CA GLU A 111 -7.11 -8.28 -7.37
C GLU A 111 -7.01 -7.29 -8.54
N VAL A 112 -5.86 -6.62 -8.71
CA VAL A 112 -5.66 -5.69 -9.84
C VAL A 112 -5.76 -6.40 -11.18
N ARG A 113 -5.11 -7.57 -11.32
CA ARG A 113 -5.14 -8.35 -12.57
C ARG A 113 -6.50 -8.98 -12.88
N ALA A 114 -7.38 -9.12 -11.90
CA ALA A 114 -8.74 -9.61 -12.11
C ALA A 114 -9.68 -8.54 -12.71
N LEU A 115 -9.19 -7.29 -12.85
CA LEU A 115 -9.93 -6.17 -13.46
C LEU A 115 -9.66 -6.01 -14.96
N ASP A 116 -8.66 -6.72 -15.48
CA ASP A 116 -8.33 -6.81 -16.91
C ASP A 116 -9.24 -7.85 -17.61
#